data_AF-A0ABD2IMM0-F1
#
_entry.id   AF-A0ABD2IMM0-F1
#
_cell.length_a   1.000
_cell.length_b   1.000
_cell.length_c   1.000
_cell.angle_alpha   90.00
_cell.angle_beta   90.00
_cell.angle_gamma   90.00
#
_symmetry.space_group_name_H-M   'P 1'
#
loop_
_entity.id
_entity.type
_entity.pdbx_description
1 polymer ?
#
loop_
_entity_poly.entity_id
_entity_poly.type
_entity_poly.pdbx_seq_one_letter_code
_entity_poly.pdbx_strand_id
1 'polypeptide(L)'
;MENRPPKRPFPFSIDDILDISQPQKLRQGFLINQLLGVVQTGEGGTTSSKKLPNDFVEKLDCTVEHVPKFHFTKVKSRFIIKDVPADPEELLSAIFQYCFDEAKKDCRAKGSEPTHIGCIISSPLLTGGDIPIPLRQITDNTINTILNQFIKVAQSKKQQNLTLWGEPFTISITSVDRSSLPLKRQIKGGARRSIAPVHHRIHDNFLIKATMVAKTRGWPRWKFYDYLHDRYGQRQLQNDTLRLMVQIAAPLNLEAYDTDTYVPRLLNHWNNAQRQHRFSVFIFGATGHYRPLYKYGTDDYNTPLILYFNNTHFDGVQKISGLFGKPYCLECERPYTRASKHAQSCKARCLLCSRAGPDFPCPSEDNFHRLCTACNKKFQNNDCYQHHLRSNFCKQSKKCRDCGVVWNVKDNQRNGRKGHVCGEKFCQLCNNFHNSERGCFIQQIEPNEQIMSYRFVAFDLETMQHQSVDPMHPDRRNHEPNFVSAKVSCPKCIDNGNWRTQTAGCIVCGPHRTVAFCQRPFNNTDIDKIVVSDNPLQAFVGWLINDLPINFDTYAYSHFGGRFDMVITFQGGKSMSTGSTTGKTTTELTYYGSV
;
A
#
# COMPACT_ATOMS: atom_id res chain seq x y z
N MET A 1 30.81 -25.37 46.32
CA MET A 1 29.41 -25.19 46.74
C MET A 1 29.14 -23.70 46.78
N GLU A 2 28.39 -23.18 45.81
CA GLU A 2 27.38 -22.13 46.00
C GLU A 2 26.66 -21.87 44.67
N ASN A 3 25.34 -21.77 44.79
CA ASN A 3 24.35 -22.07 43.75
C ASN A 3 24.20 -20.94 42.73
N ARG A 4 24.37 -21.24 41.42
CA ARG A 4 23.80 -20.43 40.34
C ARG A 4 22.47 -21.03 39.88
N PRO A 5 21.42 -20.22 39.65
CA PRO A 5 20.14 -20.73 39.18
C PRO A 5 20.23 -21.21 37.72
N PRO A 6 19.44 -22.21 37.31
CA PRO A 6 19.48 -22.73 35.95
C PRO A 6 18.94 -21.68 34.96
N LYS A 7 19.65 -21.52 33.83
CA LYS A 7 19.18 -20.74 32.69
C LYS A 7 17.87 -21.36 32.19
N ARG A 8 16.81 -20.57 32.11
CA ARG A 8 15.54 -20.97 31.47
C ARG A 8 15.83 -21.36 30.01
N PRO A 9 15.35 -22.51 29.52
CA PRO A 9 15.47 -22.85 28.11
C PRO A 9 14.60 -21.91 27.27
N PHE A 10 15.12 -21.49 26.12
CA PHE A 10 14.33 -20.84 25.07
C PHE A 10 13.22 -21.79 24.61
N PRO A 11 11.96 -21.37 24.51
CA PRO A 11 10.86 -22.31 24.30
C PRO A 11 10.56 -22.45 22.81
N PHE A 12 11.50 -22.78 21.94
CA PHE A 12 11.19 -23.14 20.54
C PHE A 12 12.25 -24.08 19.97
N SER A 13 11.84 -25.30 19.58
CA SER A 13 12.63 -26.19 18.73
C SER A 13 12.33 -25.89 17.27
N ILE A 14 13.32 -26.10 16.39
CA ILE A 14 13.14 -26.08 14.92
C ILE A 14 12.11 -27.13 14.48
N ASP A 15 11.90 -28.18 15.28
CA ASP A 15 10.93 -29.23 15.02
C ASP A 15 9.46 -28.75 15.19
N ASP A 16 9.22 -27.68 15.97
CA ASP A 16 7.88 -27.08 16.11
C ASP A 16 7.42 -26.34 14.83
N ILE A 17 8.34 -26.09 13.89
CA ILE A 17 8.08 -25.38 12.62
C ILE A 17 7.77 -26.36 11.48
N LEU A 18 8.07 -27.66 11.64
CA LEU A 18 8.02 -28.66 10.57
C LEU A 18 7.03 -29.81 10.80
N ASP A 19 6.04 -29.65 11.67
CA ASP A 19 5.00 -30.67 11.86
C ASP A 19 4.00 -30.72 10.69
N ILE A 20 4.45 -31.27 9.57
CA ILE A 20 3.65 -31.77 8.44
C ILE A 20 3.30 -33.23 8.78
N SER A 21 2.51 -33.45 9.82
CA SER A 21 1.98 -34.79 10.09
C SER A 21 0.66 -34.77 10.87
N GLN A 22 -0.39 -34.19 10.28
CA GLN A 22 -1.76 -34.56 10.67
C GLN A 22 -2.56 -35.04 9.46
N PRO A 23 -3.26 -36.19 9.58
CA PRO A 23 -4.01 -36.77 8.47
C PRO A 23 -5.16 -35.86 8.08
N GLN A 24 -5.18 -35.46 6.79
CA GLN A 24 -6.29 -34.72 6.20
C GLN A 24 -7.56 -35.56 6.33
N LYS A 25 -8.51 -35.11 7.18
CA LYS A 25 -9.86 -35.69 7.21
C LYS A 25 -10.56 -35.35 5.89
N LEU A 26 -10.57 -36.32 4.97
CA LEU A 26 -11.50 -36.34 3.85
C LEU A 26 -12.93 -36.38 4.41
N ARG A 27 -13.65 -35.25 4.33
CA ARG A 27 -15.09 -35.22 4.66
C ARG A 27 -15.89 -35.77 3.49
N GLN A 28 -16.75 -36.75 3.76
CA GLN A 28 -17.79 -37.21 2.83
C GLN A 28 -18.68 -36.03 2.38
N GLY A 29 -18.99 -36.00 1.08
CA GLY A 29 -19.72 -34.93 0.42
C GLY A 29 -21.15 -34.73 0.98
N PHE A 30 -21.51 -33.48 1.24
CA PHE A 30 -22.88 -33.07 1.56
C PHE A 30 -23.59 -32.56 0.29
N LEU A 31 -24.86 -32.92 0.14
CA LEU A 31 -25.69 -32.77 -1.07
C LEU A 31 -26.03 -31.31 -1.43
N ILE A 32 -25.86 -30.95 -2.71
CA ILE A 32 -26.22 -29.65 -3.32
C ILE A 32 -27.74 -29.37 -3.31
N ASN A 33 -28.58 -30.39 -3.06
CA ASN A 33 -30.04 -30.28 -3.06
C ASN A 33 -30.62 -29.28 -2.05
N GLN A 34 -29.84 -28.85 -1.04
CA GLN A 34 -30.27 -27.83 -0.06
C GLN A 34 -29.99 -26.38 -0.51
N LEU A 35 -29.26 -26.16 -1.61
CA LEU A 35 -28.83 -24.83 -2.07
C LEU A 35 -29.82 -24.14 -3.00
N LEU A 36 -30.60 -24.88 -3.78
CA LEU A 36 -31.56 -24.31 -4.73
C LEU A 36 -32.98 -24.35 -4.16
N GLY A 37 -33.23 -23.52 -3.15
CA GLY A 37 -34.60 -23.19 -2.74
C GLY A 37 -35.31 -22.44 -3.87
N VAL A 38 -36.31 -23.09 -4.47
CA VAL A 38 -37.32 -22.55 -5.41
C VAL A 38 -36.79 -21.51 -6.39
N VAL A 39 -36.15 -21.98 -7.47
CA VAL A 39 -36.03 -21.19 -8.71
C VAL A 39 -37.46 -20.94 -9.21
N GLN A 40 -37.87 -19.67 -9.28
CA GLN A 40 -39.18 -19.28 -9.80
C GLN A 40 -39.31 -19.76 -11.25
N THR A 41 -40.13 -20.78 -11.47
CA THR A 41 -40.49 -21.26 -12.80
C THR A 41 -41.44 -20.25 -13.45
N GLY A 42 -40.91 -19.41 -14.35
CA GLY A 42 -41.71 -18.70 -15.33
C GLY A 42 -42.30 -19.69 -16.34
N GLU A 43 -43.61 -19.62 -16.55
CA GLU A 43 -44.38 -20.47 -17.44
C GLU A 43 -43.95 -20.33 -18.91
N GLY A 44 -43.80 -21.47 -19.59
CA GLY A 44 -43.52 -21.57 -21.02
C GLY A 44 -43.19 -23.01 -21.40
N GLY A 45 -44.22 -23.77 -21.80
CA GLY A 45 -44.16 -25.22 -21.92
C GLY A 45 -43.27 -25.76 -23.05
N THR A 46 -42.63 -26.90 -22.79
CA THR A 46 -42.82 -28.18 -23.52
C THR A 46 -41.91 -29.25 -22.88
N THR A 47 -42.38 -30.47 -22.91
CA THR A 47 -41.86 -31.69 -22.27
C THR A 47 -40.35 -31.90 -22.42
N SER A 48 -39.62 -31.74 -21.32
CA SER A 48 -38.23 -32.17 -21.14
C SER A 48 -38.08 -32.59 -19.68
N SER A 49 -37.57 -33.80 -19.44
CA SER A 49 -37.29 -34.37 -18.13
C SER A 49 -36.57 -33.34 -17.24
N LYS A 50 -37.20 -32.93 -16.12
CA LYS A 50 -36.64 -31.94 -15.19
C LYS A 50 -35.36 -32.50 -14.55
N LYS A 51 -34.19 -32.06 -15.03
CA LYS A 51 -32.88 -32.37 -14.45
C LYS A 51 -32.72 -31.65 -13.09
N LEU A 52 -32.19 -32.37 -12.09
CA LEU A 52 -31.92 -31.86 -10.75
C LEU A 52 -30.54 -31.17 -10.69
N PRO A 53 -30.25 -30.33 -9.68
CA PRO A 53 -28.98 -29.61 -9.56
C PRO A 53 -27.73 -30.51 -9.53
N ASN A 54 -27.86 -31.71 -8.96
CA ASN A 54 -26.81 -32.73 -8.94
C ASN A 54 -26.45 -33.27 -10.34
N ASP A 55 -27.30 -33.04 -11.35
CA ASP A 55 -27.02 -33.44 -12.73
C ASP A 55 -26.04 -32.48 -13.42
N PHE A 56 -25.86 -31.27 -12.87
CA PHE A 56 -25.05 -30.22 -13.48
C PHE A 56 -23.67 -30.06 -12.85
N VAL A 57 -23.48 -30.32 -11.55
CA VAL A 57 -22.20 -30.06 -10.84
C VAL A 57 -21.88 -31.15 -9.81
N GLU A 58 -20.62 -31.57 -9.76
CA GLU A 58 -20.08 -32.47 -8.75
C GLU A 58 -18.90 -31.82 -8.00
N LYS A 59 -18.89 -31.89 -6.66
CA LYS A 59 -17.76 -31.47 -5.82
C LYS A 59 -16.81 -32.65 -5.66
N LEU A 60 -15.57 -32.50 -6.10
CA LEU A 60 -14.55 -33.56 -6.12
C LEU A 60 -13.82 -33.66 -4.78
N ASP A 61 -13.38 -32.53 -4.23
CA ASP A 61 -12.68 -32.47 -2.94
C ASP A 61 -12.85 -31.13 -2.23
N CYS A 62 -12.53 -31.13 -0.95
CA CYS A 62 -12.45 -29.94 -0.10
C CYS A 62 -11.26 -30.08 0.84
N THR A 63 -10.40 -29.07 0.88
CA THR A 63 -9.28 -28.99 1.82
C THR A 63 -9.37 -27.68 2.60
N VAL A 64 -9.08 -27.73 3.89
CA VAL A 64 -9.11 -26.55 4.77
C VAL A 64 -7.77 -26.38 5.44
N GLU A 65 -7.12 -25.28 5.13
CA GLU A 65 -5.88 -24.82 5.76
C GLU A 65 -6.24 -23.76 6.81
N HIS A 66 -5.68 -23.88 8.02
CA HIS A 66 -5.88 -22.89 9.08
C HIS A 66 -4.55 -22.54 9.71
N VAL A 67 -4.28 -21.24 9.82
CA VAL A 67 -3.07 -20.73 10.46
C VAL A 67 -3.50 -19.88 11.66
N PRO A 68 -3.51 -20.47 12.88
CA PRO A 68 -3.98 -19.79 14.09
C PRO A 68 -3.26 -18.47 14.35
N LYS A 69 -1.94 -18.44 14.12
CA LYS A 69 -1.08 -17.26 14.29
C LYS A 69 -1.55 -16.02 13.52
N PHE A 70 -2.21 -16.22 12.37
CA PHE A 70 -2.66 -15.14 11.51
C PHE A 70 -4.18 -15.02 11.45
N HIS A 71 -4.90 -15.72 12.34
CA HIS A 71 -6.38 -15.80 12.33
C HIS A 71 -6.94 -15.99 10.91
N PHE A 72 -6.30 -16.92 10.21
CA PHE A 72 -6.41 -17.10 8.77
C PHE A 72 -6.94 -18.50 8.48
N THR A 73 -8.00 -18.59 7.68
CA THR A 73 -8.53 -19.86 7.19
C THR A 73 -8.66 -19.82 5.68
N LYS A 74 -8.13 -20.84 4.99
CA LYS A 74 -8.27 -21.00 3.55
C LYS A 74 -8.97 -22.31 3.25
N VAL A 75 -10.14 -22.22 2.62
CA VAL A 75 -10.93 -23.36 2.15
C VAL A 75 -10.72 -23.48 0.65
N LYS A 76 -10.28 -24.64 0.16
CA LYS A 76 -10.18 -24.93 -1.27
C LYS A 76 -11.15 -26.04 -1.61
N SER A 77 -12.08 -25.75 -2.51
CA SER A 77 -13.09 -26.69 -2.99
C SER A 77 -12.93 -26.88 -4.50
N ARG A 78 -12.83 -28.14 -4.95
CA ARG A 78 -12.71 -28.50 -6.36
C ARG A 78 -14.03 -29.04 -6.89
N PHE A 79 -14.42 -28.59 -8.08
CA PHE A 79 -15.70 -28.91 -8.71
C PHE A 79 -15.52 -29.30 -10.18
N ILE A 80 -16.46 -30.05 -10.73
CA ILE A 80 -16.59 -30.33 -12.16
C ILE A 80 -18.04 -30.05 -12.59
N ILE A 81 -18.21 -29.32 -13.70
CA ILE A 81 -19.53 -29.07 -14.30
C ILE A 81 -19.78 -30.18 -15.34
N LYS A 82 -20.79 -31.04 -15.09
CA LYS A 82 -21.15 -32.16 -15.96
C LYS A 82 -22.02 -31.72 -17.14
N ASP A 83 -22.91 -30.77 -16.90
CA ASP A 83 -23.84 -30.25 -17.90
C ASP A 83 -24.09 -28.76 -17.65
N VAL A 84 -24.47 -28.00 -18.68
CA VAL A 84 -24.69 -26.55 -18.60
C VAL A 84 -26.20 -26.25 -18.69
N PRO A 85 -26.81 -25.72 -17.61
CA PRO A 85 -28.24 -25.38 -17.60
C PRO A 85 -28.57 -24.21 -18.54
N ALA A 86 -29.86 -23.87 -18.64
CA ALA A 86 -30.31 -22.72 -19.43
C ALA A 86 -29.72 -21.39 -18.92
N ASP A 87 -29.55 -21.27 -17.60
CA ASP A 87 -28.87 -20.16 -16.94
C ASP A 87 -27.58 -20.63 -16.21
N PRO A 88 -26.41 -20.52 -16.85
CA PRO A 88 -25.13 -20.90 -16.24
C PRO A 88 -24.65 -19.94 -15.15
N GLU A 89 -25.13 -18.68 -15.15
CA GLU A 89 -24.70 -17.67 -14.17
C GLU A 89 -25.33 -17.93 -12.81
N GLU A 90 -26.60 -18.37 -12.80
CA GLU A 90 -27.30 -18.76 -11.58
C GLU A 90 -26.64 -19.98 -10.90
N LEU A 91 -26.26 -20.99 -11.69
CA LEU A 91 -25.57 -22.19 -11.19
C LEU A 91 -24.24 -21.84 -10.50
N LEU A 92 -23.43 -21.00 -11.14
CA LEU A 92 -22.16 -20.55 -10.57
C LEU A 92 -22.36 -19.73 -9.30
N SER A 93 -23.36 -18.85 -9.30
CA SER A 93 -23.71 -18.03 -8.13
C SER A 93 -24.01 -18.90 -6.91
N ALA A 94 -24.75 -20.00 -7.11
CA ALA A 94 -25.03 -20.97 -6.07
C ALA A 94 -23.76 -21.69 -5.56
N ILE A 95 -22.85 -22.10 -6.46
CA ILE A 95 -21.57 -22.73 -6.07
C ILE A 95 -20.72 -21.78 -5.22
N PHE A 96 -20.65 -20.50 -5.59
CA PHE A 96 -19.88 -19.52 -4.83
C PHE A 96 -20.50 -19.27 -3.47
N GLN A 97 -21.81 -19.00 -3.41
CA GLN A 97 -22.54 -18.80 -2.17
C GLN A 97 -22.28 -19.96 -1.19
N TYR A 98 -22.35 -21.20 -1.68
CA TYR A 98 -22.01 -22.38 -0.91
C TYR A 98 -20.58 -22.37 -0.36
N CYS A 99 -19.59 -22.13 -1.22
CA CYS A 99 -18.19 -22.05 -0.77
C CYS A 99 -18.00 -20.96 0.29
N PHE A 100 -18.69 -19.83 0.15
CA PHE A 100 -18.64 -18.70 1.09
C PHE A 100 -19.21 -19.07 2.45
N ASP A 101 -20.37 -19.70 2.47
CA ASP A 101 -21.04 -20.10 3.71
C ASP A 101 -20.26 -21.23 4.41
N GLU A 102 -19.69 -22.16 3.64
CA GLU A 102 -18.76 -23.19 4.13
C GLU A 102 -17.52 -22.55 4.77
N ALA A 103 -16.89 -21.59 4.09
CA ALA A 103 -15.72 -20.89 4.60
C ALA A 103 -16.00 -20.06 5.86
N LYS A 104 -17.18 -19.40 5.95
CA LYS A 104 -17.61 -18.68 7.16
C LYS A 104 -17.84 -19.65 8.32
N LYS A 105 -18.53 -20.75 8.07
CA LYS A 105 -18.81 -21.78 9.07
C LYS A 105 -17.53 -22.41 9.60
N ASP A 106 -16.58 -22.73 8.73
CA ASP A 106 -15.30 -23.31 9.12
C ASP A 106 -14.41 -22.31 9.87
N CYS A 107 -14.44 -21.03 9.49
CA CYS A 107 -13.72 -19.97 10.21
C CYS A 107 -14.26 -19.82 11.65
N ARG A 108 -15.59 -19.80 11.81
CA ARG A 108 -16.26 -19.75 13.12
C ARG A 108 -16.03 -20.99 13.97
N ALA A 109 -16.07 -22.18 13.36
CA ALA A 109 -15.77 -23.43 14.06
C ALA A 109 -14.34 -23.49 14.60
N LYS A 110 -13.42 -22.69 14.04
CA LYS A 110 -12.03 -22.57 14.47
C LYS A 110 -11.77 -21.35 15.37
N GLY A 111 -12.83 -20.68 15.85
CA GLY A 111 -12.76 -19.62 16.86
C GLY A 111 -12.35 -18.25 16.32
N SER A 112 -12.49 -17.99 15.02
CA SER A 112 -12.24 -16.66 14.40
C SER A 112 -13.52 -16.13 13.75
N GLU A 113 -13.81 -14.83 13.89
CA GLU A 113 -14.94 -14.22 13.17
C GLU A 113 -14.44 -13.61 11.85
N PRO A 114 -14.89 -14.11 10.68
CA PRO A 114 -14.38 -13.66 9.40
C PRO A 114 -14.81 -12.20 9.15
N THR A 115 -13.87 -11.27 9.24
CA THR A 115 -14.10 -9.84 8.92
C THR A 115 -13.80 -9.53 7.45
N HIS A 116 -12.89 -10.30 6.85
CA HIS A 116 -12.44 -10.11 5.48
C HIS A 116 -12.40 -11.44 4.73
N ILE A 117 -12.66 -11.38 3.42
CA ILE A 117 -12.66 -12.54 2.56
C ILE A 117 -12.05 -12.24 1.19
N GLY A 118 -11.37 -13.21 0.61
CA GLY A 118 -10.79 -13.19 -0.72
C GLY A 118 -11.09 -14.52 -1.40
N CYS A 119 -11.02 -14.55 -2.72
CA CYS A 119 -11.33 -15.75 -3.50
C CYS A 119 -10.36 -15.87 -4.66
N ILE A 120 -9.89 -17.07 -4.94
CA ILE A 120 -9.10 -17.37 -6.14
C ILE A 120 -9.80 -18.50 -6.87
N ILE A 121 -9.94 -18.35 -8.18
CA ILE A 121 -10.56 -19.36 -9.03
C ILE A 121 -9.51 -19.80 -10.04
N SER A 122 -9.26 -21.11 -10.07
CA SER A 122 -8.22 -21.72 -10.88
C SER A 122 -8.86 -22.81 -11.74
N SER A 123 -8.59 -22.82 -13.04
CA SER A 123 -9.01 -23.87 -13.95
C SER A 123 -8.03 -23.94 -15.13
N PRO A 124 -7.74 -25.14 -15.66
CA PRO A 124 -6.96 -25.30 -16.89
C PRO A 124 -7.57 -24.56 -18.10
N LEU A 125 -8.88 -24.31 -18.09
CA LEU A 125 -9.60 -23.64 -19.18
C LEU A 125 -9.54 -22.11 -19.11
N LEU A 126 -8.93 -21.53 -18.06
CA LEU A 126 -8.74 -20.09 -17.94
C LEU A 126 -7.48 -19.65 -18.69
N THR A 127 -7.64 -19.22 -19.94
CA THR A 127 -6.55 -18.73 -20.82
C THR A 127 -5.83 -17.47 -20.29
N GLY A 128 -6.45 -16.75 -19.34
CA GLY A 128 -5.88 -15.57 -18.67
C GLY A 128 -5.20 -15.84 -17.33
N GLY A 129 -5.04 -17.11 -16.93
CA GLY A 129 -4.57 -17.51 -15.61
C GLY A 129 -5.65 -17.45 -14.52
N ASP A 130 -5.27 -17.77 -13.29
CA ASP A 130 -6.15 -17.73 -12.12
C ASP A 130 -6.83 -16.36 -11.97
N ILE A 131 -8.07 -16.35 -11.50
CA ILE A 131 -8.85 -15.14 -11.26
C ILE A 131 -8.76 -14.80 -9.77
N PRO A 132 -7.89 -13.86 -9.35
CA PRO A 132 -7.81 -13.43 -7.97
C PRO A 132 -8.83 -12.33 -7.69
N ILE A 133 -9.66 -12.58 -6.71
CA ILE A 133 -10.47 -11.57 -6.03
C ILE A 133 -9.71 -11.18 -4.76
N PRO A 134 -9.25 -9.92 -4.66
CA PRO A 134 -8.45 -9.49 -3.53
C PRO A 134 -9.26 -9.57 -2.24
N LEU A 135 -8.55 -9.75 -1.12
CA LEU A 135 -9.13 -9.75 0.21
C LEU A 135 -9.88 -8.44 0.48
N ARG A 136 -11.16 -8.51 0.79
CA ARG A 136 -12.07 -7.37 1.04
C ARG A 136 -12.86 -7.58 2.33
N GLN A 137 -13.34 -6.50 2.94
CA GLN A 137 -14.24 -6.59 4.09
C GLN A 137 -15.57 -7.25 3.69
N ILE A 138 -16.10 -8.10 4.55
CA ILE A 138 -17.40 -8.73 4.33
C ILE A 138 -18.51 -7.69 4.56
N THR A 139 -19.24 -7.37 3.50
CA THR A 139 -20.49 -6.59 3.48
C THR A 139 -21.64 -7.42 2.88
N ASP A 140 -22.88 -6.95 3.01
CA ASP A 140 -24.07 -7.64 2.48
C ASP A 140 -24.01 -7.87 0.96
N ASN A 141 -23.24 -7.04 0.23
CA ASN A 141 -23.08 -7.11 -1.23
C ASN A 141 -21.78 -7.79 -1.70
N THR A 142 -21.04 -8.43 -0.80
CA THR A 142 -19.72 -9.04 -1.13
C THR A 142 -19.84 -10.04 -2.27
N ILE A 143 -20.91 -10.83 -2.27
CA ILE A 143 -21.13 -11.93 -3.22
C ILE A 143 -21.49 -11.37 -4.59
N ASN A 144 -22.43 -10.42 -4.66
CA ASN A 144 -22.77 -9.70 -5.90
C ASN A 144 -21.57 -8.96 -6.51
N THR A 145 -20.67 -8.41 -5.67
CA THR A 145 -19.45 -7.73 -6.14
C THR A 145 -18.45 -8.70 -6.77
N ILE A 146 -18.39 -9.93 -6.26
CA ILE A 146 -17.55 -11.01 -6.76
C ILE A 146 -18.14 -11.58 -8.06
N LEU A 147 -19.45 -11.79 -8.11
CA LEU A 147 -20.18 -12.22 -9.30
C LEU A 147 -20.07 -11.20 -10.45
N ASN A 148 -20.08 -9.90 -10.16
CA ASN A 148 -19.85 -8.85 -11.16
C ASN A 148 -18.45 -8.89 -11.79
N GLN A 149 -17.43 -9.41 -11.08
CA GLN A 149 -16.13 -9.69 -11.70
C GLN A 149 -16.15 -10.96 -12.55
N PHE A 150 -17.12 -11.84 -12.31
CA PHE A 150 -17.34 -13.11 -12.99
C PHE A 150 -18.10 -12.98 -14.32
N ILE A 151 -18.77 -11.85 -14.59
CA ILE A 151 -19.26 -11.48 -15.94
C ILE A 151 -18.12 -11.50 -16.99
N LYS A 152 -16.86 -11.44 -16.55
CA LYS A 152 -15.66 -11.58 -17.41
C LYS A 152 -15.35 -13.03 -17.80
N VAL A 153 -15.88 -14.01 -17.07
CA VAL A 153 -15.86 -15.43 -17.43
C VAL A 153 -17.12 -15.68 -18.25
N ALA A 154 -17.01 -15.43 -19.55
CA ALA A 154 -18.05 -15.77 -20.51
C ALA A 154 -18.50 -17.23 -20.29
N GLN A 155 -19.80 -17.50 -20.14
CA GLN A 155 -20.33 -18.88 -20.09
C GLN A 155 -21.59 -19.02 -20.96
N SER A 156 -21.64 -18.33 -22.08
CA SER A 156 -22.74 -18.49 -23.04
C SER A 156 -22.53 -19.72 -23.91
N LYS A 157 -23.58 -20.52 -24.14
CA LYS A 157 -23.63 -21.61 -25.15
C LYS A 157 -23.26 -21.14 -26.58
N LYS A 158 -23.14 -19.83 -26.82
CA LYS A 158 -22.80 -19.23 -28.12
C LYS A 158 -21.31 -18.88 -28.29
N GLN A 159 -20.45 -19.07 -27.29
CA GLN A 159 -19.03 -18.70 -27.36
C GLN A 159 -18.13 -19.93 -27.31
N GLN A 160 -17.30 -20.12 -28.34
CA GLN A 160 -16.55 -21.36 -28.55
C GLN A 160 -15.34 -21.58 -27.59
N ASN A 161 -14.81 -20.57 -26.90
CA ASN A 161 -13.45 -20.66 -26.31
C ASN A 161 -13.26 -20.22 -24.85
N LEU A 162 -14.31 -19.96 -24.05
CA LEU A 162 -14.18 -19.65 -22.62
C LEU A 162 -15.34 -20.30 -21.88
N THR A 163 -15.12 -21.44 -21.22
CA THR A 163 -16.10 -22.05 -20.31
C THR A 163 -15.34 -22.77 -19.18
N LEU A 164 -15.94 -22.95 -18.00
CA LEU A 164 -15.44 -23.87 -16.96
C LEU A 164 -16.05 -25.27 -17.12
N TRP A 165 -16.63 -25.55 -18.28
CA TRP A 165 -17.35 -26.78 -18.56
C TRP A 165 -16.40 -27.85 -19.09
N GLY A 166 -16.58 -29.09 -18.66
CA GLY A 166 -15.81 -30.24 -19.13
C GLY A 166 -14.50 -30.52 -18.39
N GLU A 167 -13.94 -29.55 -17.65
CA GLU A 167 -12.73 -29.73 -16.85
C GLU A 167 -12.93 -29.31 -15.39
N PRO A 168 -12.20 -29.92 -14.43
CA PRO A 168 -12.24 -29.51 -13.04
C PRO A 168 -11.76 -28.07 -12.84
N PHE A 169 -12.40 -27.35 -11.93
CA PHE A 169 -11.97 -26.03 -11.47
C PHE A 169 -11.96 -25.97 -9.94
N THR A 170 -11.12 -25.10 -9.40
CA THR A 170 -10.90 -24.94 -7.96
C THR A 170 -11.31 -23.55 -7.52
N ILE A 171 -12.08 -23.46 -6.44
CA ILE A 171 -12.40 -22.23 -5.74
C ILE A 171 -11.67 -22.26 -4.40
N SER A 172 -10.77 -21.29 -4.21
CA SER A 172 -10.03 -21.09 -2.96
C SER A 172 -10.53 -19.84 -2.25
N ILE A 173 -11.30 -20.00 -1.18
CA ILE A 173 -11.76 -18.90 -0.33
C ILE A 173 -10.82 -18.69 0.84
N THR A 174 -10.36 -17.47 1.01
CA THR A 174 -9.47 -17.04 2.09
C THR A 174 -10.23 -16.12 3.03
N SER A 175 -10.41 -16.53 4.28
CA SER A 175 -11.08 -15.77 5.34
C SER A 175 -10.07 -15.32 6.39
N VAL A 176 -10.18 -14.06 6.82
CA VAL A 176 -9.29 -13.46 7.80
C VAL A 176 -10.10 -12.69 8.85
N ASP A 177 -9.77 -12.92 10.12
CA ASP A 177 -10.20 -12.06 11.23
C ASP A 177 -9.12 -11.01 11.48
N ARG A 178 -9.40 -9.75 11.14
CA ARG A 178 -8.48 -8.63 11.35
C ARG A 178 -8.71 -7.92 12.69
N SER A 179 -9.82 -8.18 13.37
CA SER A 179 -10.12 -7.60 14.68
C SER A 179 -9.24 -8.18 15.79
N SER A 180 -8.89 -9.46 15.66
CA SER A 180 -8.06 -10.18 16.64
C SER A 180 -6.56 -10.15 16.32
N LEU A 181 -6.16 -9.64 15.14
CA LEU A 181 -4.76 -9.52 14.77
C LEU A 181 -4.08 -8.35 15.49
N PRO A 182 -2.85 -8.53 16.03
CA PRO A 182 -2.09 -7.44 16.64
C PRO A 182 -1.85 -6.31 15.64
N LEU A 183 -2.01 -5.06 16.09
CA LEU A 183 -1.79 -3.88 15.27
C LEU A 183 -0.45 -3.97 14.53
N LYS A 184 -0.52 -3.73 13.22
CA LYS A 184 0.54 -3.75 12.22
C LYS A 184 1.90 -3.31 12.77
N ARG A 185 2.75 -4.24 13.21
CA ARG A 185 4.19 -3.96 13.34
C ARG A 185 4.71 -3.74 11.93
N GLN A 186 5.08 -2.49 11.63
CA GLN A 186 5.76 -2.16 10.39
C GLN A 186 7.09 -2.93 10.36
N ILE A 187 7.16 -3.97 9.55
CA ILE A 187 8.44 -4.56 9.16
C ILE A 187 9.12 -3.52 8.27
N LYS A 188 10.08 -2.77 8.84
CA LYS A 188 10.97 -1.87 8.10
C LYS A 188 11.97 -2.72 7.32
N GLY A 189 11.56 -3.22 6.15
CA GLY A 189 12.42 -3.96 5.24
C GLY A 189 12.06 -3.61 3.80
N GLY A 190 12.94 -2.87 3.14
CA GLY A 190 12.76 -2.36 1.78
C GLY A 190 12.61 -0.84 1.76
N ALA A 191 13.72 -0.15 1.48
CA ALA A 191 13.73 1.29 1.28
C ALA A 191 12.81 1.69 0.12
N ARG A 192 11.55 2.03 0.43
CA ARG A 192 10.84 3.01 -0.38
C ARG A 192 11.61 4.30 -0.18
N ARG A 193 12.18 4.85 -1.27
CA ARG A 193 12.72 6.21 -1.30
C ARG A 193 11.83 7.08 -0.42
N SER A 194 12.39 7.69 0.63
CA SER A 194 11.63 8.61 1.45
C SER A 194 11.05 9.65 0.50
N ILE A 195 9.73 9.69 0.43
CA ILE A 195 9.06 10.75 -0.31
C ILE A 195 9.43 12.01 0.47
N ALA A 196 10.11 12.95 -0.19
CA ALA A 196 10.53 14.20 0.43
C ALA A 196 9.34 14.80 1.22
N PRO A 197 9.55 15.22 2.48
CA PRO A 197 8.47 15.78 3.29
C PRO A 197 7.84 16.97 2.55
N VAL A 198 6.52 16.91 2.38
CA VAL A 198 5.76 17.99 1.77
C VAL A 198 5.55 19.06 2.83
N HIS A 199 6.13 20.25 2.63
CA HIS A 199 5.75 21.42 3.42
C HIS A 199 4.32 21.83 3.05
N HIS A 200 3.35 21.50 3.90
CA HIS A 200 2.00 22.02 3.78
C HIS A 200 2.05 23.54 4.01
N ARG A 201 1.87 24.33 2.94
CA ARG A 201 1.76 25.79 3.04
C ARG A 201 0.33 26.15 3.39
N ILE A 202 -0.03 25.90 4.65
CA ILE A 202 -1.38 26.18 5.13
C ILE A 202 -1.49 27.67 5.37
N HIS A 203 -2.36 28.32 4.60
CA HIS A 203 -2.83 29.65 4.93
C HIS A 203 -4.02 29.50 5.88
N ASP A 204 -3.97 30.21 7.02
CA ASP A 204 -5.03 30.20 8.05
C ASP A 204 -6.43 30.45 7.47
N ASN A 205 -6.51 31.20 6.36
CA ASN A 205 -7.75 31.48 5.63
C ASN A 205 -8.44 30.24 5.00
N PHE A 206 -7.78 29.09 4.94
CA PHE A 206 -8.36 27.83 4.41
C PHE A 206 -8.80 26.85 5.49
N LEU A 207 -8.55 27.19 6.76
CA LEU A 207 -8.96 26.41 7.91
C LEU A 207 -10.30 26.96 8.46
N ILE A 208 -11.27 26.09 8.68
CA ILE A 208 -12.51 26.39 9.40
C ILE A 208 -12.59 25.46 10.61
N LYS A 209 -13.07 25.95 11.75
CA LYS A 209 -13.59 25.07 12.81
C LYS A 209 -14.62 24.11 12.20
N ALA A 210 -14.32 22.82 12.23
CA ALA A 210 -15.07 21.77 11.54
C ALA A 210 -16.41 21.47 12.23
N THR A 211 -17.29 22.46 12.31
CA THR A 211 -18.60 22.33 12.93
C THR A 211 -19.72 22.55 11.92
N MET A 212 -20.51 21.49 11.75
CA MET A 212 -21.81 21.45 11.05
C MET A 212 -21.87 22.08 9.65
N VAL A 213 -20.99 21.65 8.73
CA VAL A 213 -21.05 21.94 7.27
C VAL A 213 -22.46 21.68 6.69
N ALA A 214 -23.17 20.70 7.26
CA ALA A 214 -24.53 20.30 6.90
C ALA A 214 -25.61 21.38 7.04
N LYS A 215 -25.52 22.28 8.03
CA LYS A 215 -26.52 23.35 8.26
C LYS A 215 -26.17 24.65 7.53
N THR A 216 -24.91 24.84 7.20
CA THR A 216 -24.34 26.13 6.76
C THR A 216 -24.08 26.20 5.25
N ARG A 217 -24.16 25.07 4.54
CA ARG A 217 -23.89 24.99 3.08
C ARG A 217 -24.75 25.92 2.22
N GLY A 218 -25.97 26.23 2.67
CA GLY A 218 -26.89 27.17 1.99
C GLY A 218 -26.85 28.60 2.55
N TRP A 219 -25.98 28.90 3.51
CA TRP A 219 -25.96 30.21 4.14
C TRP A 219 -25.11 31.19 3.31
N PRO A 220 -25.56 32.45 3.20
CA PRO A 220 -24.70 33.49 2.67
C PRO A 220 -23.49 33.70 3.59
N ARG A 221 -22.37 34.12 3.01
CA ARG A 221 -21.06 34.21 3.68
C ARG A 221 -21.09 35.02 4.98
N TRP A 222 -21.89 36.09 5.04
CA TRP A 222 -22.06 36.92 6.24
C TRP A 222 -22.70 36.14 7.39
N LYS A 223 -23.76 35.38 7.13
CA LYS A 223 -24.47 34.58 8.14
C LYS A 223 -23.59 33.47 8.71
N PHE A 224 -22.77 32.86 7.86
CA PHE A 224 -21.78 31.88 8.30
C PHE A 224 -20.67 32.50 9.15
N TYR A 225 -20.21 33.70 8.77
CA TYR A 225 -19.23 34.45 9.55
C TYR A 225 -19.76 34.80 10.93
N ASP A 226 -20.99 35.34 11.02
CA ASP A 226 -21.65 35.65 12.29
C ASP A 226 -21.79 34.41 13.17
N TYR A 227 -22.16 33.26 12.57
CA TYR A 227 -22.25 32.00 13.30
C TYR A 227 -20.93 31.53 13.93
N LEU A 228 -19.78 31.84 13.32
CA LEU A 228 -18.47 31.46 13.83
C LEU A 228 -17.86 32.50 14.78
N HIS A 229 -18.15 33.77 14.56
CA HIS A 229 -17.41 34.88 15.17
C HIS A 229 -18.25 35.77 16.09
N ASP A 230 -19.56 35.90 15.87
CA ASP A 230 -20.43 36.69 16.73
C ASP A 230 -20.75 35.93 18.04
N ARG A 231 -20.97 36.68 19.12
CA ARG A 231 -21.25 36.14 20.46
C ARG A 231 -22.53 35.28 20.46
N TYR A 232 -23.54 35.66 19.69
CA TYR A 232 -24.77 34.86 19.55
C TYR A 232 -24.52 33.60 18.71
N GLY A 233 -23.78 33.74 17.61
CA GLY A 233 -23.37 32.65 16.74
C GLY A 233 -22.58 31.56 17.45
N GLN A 234 -21.56 31.94 18.24
CA GLN A 234 -20.75 30.99 19.01
C GLN A 234 -21.57 30.22 20.05
N ARG A 235 -22.54 30.88 20.69
CA ARG A 235 -23.45 30.21 21.63
C ARG A 235 -24.36 29.22 20.92
N GLN A 236 -24.86 29.59 19.74
CA GLN A 236 -25.64 28.69 18.91
C GLN A 236 -24.82 27.49 18.43
N LEU A 237 -23.56 27.73 18.04
CA LEU A 237 -22.62 26.70 17.63
C LEU A 237 -22.32 25.70 18.76
N GLN A 238 -22.10 26.19 19.98
CA GLN A 238 -21.91 25.35 21.16
C GLN A 238 -23.15 24.49 21.43
N ASN A 239 -24.34 25.09 21.43
CA ASN A 239 -25.60 24.36 21.64
C ASN A 239 -25.85 23.30 20.57
N ASP A 240 -25.58 23.61 19.30
CA ASP A 240 -25.71 22.67 18.20
C ASP A 240 -24.68 21.53 18.28
N THR A 241 -23.46 21.83 18.74
CA THR A 241 -22.42 20.82 18.99
C THR A 241 -22.82 19.90 20.13
N LEU A 242 -23.29 20.43 21.26
CA LEU A 242 -23.77 19.63 22.40
C LEU A 242 -24.93 18.72 22.01
N ARG A 243 -25.90 19.23 21.25
CA ARG A 243 -27.01 18.42 20.71
C ARG A 243 -26.51 17.29 19.83
N LEU A 244 -25.58 17.57 18.92
CA LEU A 244 -25.00 16.57 18.04
C LEU A 244 -24.25 15.50 18.83
N MET A 245 -23.46 15.89 19.82
CA MET A 245 -22.73 14.97 20.70
C MET A 245 -23.68 14.02 21.43
N VAL A 246 -24.80 14.52 21.95
CA VAL A 246 -25.85 13.68 22.55
C VAL A 246 -26.46 12.72 21.51
N GLN A 247 -26.75 13.19 20.30
CA GLN A 247 -27.33 12.38 19.22
C GLN A 247 -26.42 11.23 18.76
N ILE A 248 -25.10 11.41 18.83
CA ILE A 248 -24.12 10.38 18.46
C ILE A 248 -23.60 9.58 19.67
N ALA A 249 -24.18 9.79 20.85
CA ALA A 249 -23.75 9.20 22.11
C ALA A 249 -22.25 9.43 22.41
N ALA A 250 -21.77 10.65 22.16
CA ALA A 250 -20.42 11.08 22.53
C ALA A 250 -20.43 11.66 23.97
N PRO A 251 -19.56 11.19 24.87
CA PRO A 251 -19.46 11.75 26.22
C PRO A 251 -18.98 13.20 26.17
N LEU A 252 -19.55 14.08 27.00
CA LEU A 252 -19.25 15.52 26.96
C LEU A 252 -17.99 15.92 27.75
N ASN A 253 -17.48 15.02 28.60
CA ASN A 253 -16.45 15.27 29.60
C ASN A 253 -15.09 14.66 29.24
N LEU A 254 -14.84 14.39 27.96
CA LEU A 254 -13.53 13.90 27.50
C LEU A 254 -12.64 15.07 27.08
N GLU A 255 -11.36 14.97 27.43
CA GLU A 255 -10.32 15.92 26.98
C GLU A 255 -10.05 15.82 25.47
N ALA A 256 -10.23 14.62 24.90
CA ALA A 256 -10.06 14.36 23.47
C ALA A 256 -10.99 13.24 22.99
N TYR A 257 -11.31 13.28 21.70
CA TYR A 257 -12.16 12.30 21.01
C TYR A 257 -11.31 11.53 20.01
N ASP A 258 -11.27 10.20 20.12
CA ASP A 258 -10.53 9.37 19.19
C ASP A 258 -11.23 9.28 17.82
N THR A 259 -10.41 9.34 16.78
CA THR A 259 -10.90 9.35 15.40
C THR A 259 -11.65 8.07 15.04
N ASP A 260 -11.16 6.91 15.50
CA ASP A 260 -11.69 5.58 15.15
C ASP A 260 -13.10 5.33 15.71
N THR A 261 -13.44 5.93 16.86
CA THR A 261 -14.75 5.75 17.49
C THR A 261 -15.75 6.82 17.04
N TYR A 262 -15.35 8.10 17.07
CA TYR A 262 -16.32 9.19 16.93
C TYR A 262 -16.54 9.64 15.49
N VAL A 263 -15.56 9.52 14.59
CA VAL A 263 -15.76 9.85 13.17
C VAL A 263 -16.80 8.92 12.53
N PRO A 264 -16.79 7.58 12.76
CA PRO A 264 -17.84 6.70 12.27
C PRO A 264 -19.24 7.06 12.76
N ARG A 265 -19.40 7.32 14.06
CA ARG A 265 -20.70 7.68 14.65
C ARG A 265 -21.24 8.98 14.05
N LEU A 266 -20.38 9.98 13.93
CA LEU A 266 -20.71 11.26 13.32
C LEU A 266 -21.14 11.11 11.85
N LEU A 267 -20.34 10.40 11.05
CA LEU A 267 -20.61 10.25 9.62
C LEU A 267 -21.86 9.42 9.35
N ASN A 268 -22.06 8.34 10.11
CA ASN A 268 -23.26 7.52 9.98
C ASN A 268 -24.51 8.33 10.36
N HIS A 269 -24.44 9.14 11.44
CA HIS A 269 -25.54 10.03 11.81
C HIS A 269 -25.86 11.02 10.68
N TRP A 270 -24.85 11.70 10.11
CA TRP A 270 -25.08 12.65 9.02
C TRP A 270 -25.56 12.00 7.72
N ASN A 271 -24.99 10.87 7.32
CA ASN A 271 -25.42 10.14 6.12
C ASN A 271 -26.86 9.61 6.26
N ASN A 272 -27.26 9.19 7.47
CA ASN A 272 -28.63 8.74 7.75
C ASN A 272 -29.62 9.91 7.81
N ALA A 273 -29.23 11.03 8.41
CA ALA A 273 -30.09 12.21 8.55
C ALA A 273 -30.22 13.01 7.24
N GLN A 274 -29.22 12.95 6.36
CA GLN A 274 -29.13 13.76 5.15
C GLN A 274 -29.06 12.91 3.89
N ARG A 275 -30.21 12.47 3.37
CA ARG A 275 -30.30 11.66 2.15
C ARG A 275 -29.70 12.31 0.89
N GLN A 276 -29.52 13.63 0.88
CA GLN A 276 -28.94 14.40 -0.23
C GLN A 276 -27.39 14.44 -0.23
N HIS A 277 -26.76 14.12 0.90
CA HIS A 277 -25.31 14.22 1.06
C HIS A 277 -24.73 12.89 1.51
N ARG A 278 -23.73 12.42 0.76
CA ARG A 278 -22.93 11.24 1.12
C ARG A 278 -21.56 11.75 1.52
N PHE A 279 -21.28 11.74 2.82
CA PHE A 279 -20.08 12.25 3.44
C PHE A 279 -19.00 11.16 3.56
N SER A 280 -17.76 11.53 3.22
CA SER A 280 -16.56 10.77 3.53
C SER A 280 -15.49 11.70 4.10
N VAL A 281 -14.82 11.28 5.17
CA VAL A 281 -13.78 12.04 5.86
C VAL A 281 -12.40 11.63 5.37
N PHE A 282 -11.54 12.62 5.18
CA PHE A 282 -10.13 12.49 4.85
C PHE A 282 -9.32 13.37 5.81
N ILE A 283 -8.52 12.76 6.66
CA ILE A 283 -7.68 13.47 7.63
C ILE A 283 -6.24 13.42 7.18
N PHE A 284 -5.62 14.59 7.03
CA PHE A 284 -4.21 14.74 6.72
C PHE A 284 -3.47 15.23 7.96
N GLY A 285 -2.25 14.76 8.19
CA GLY A 285 -1.43 15.24 9.30
C GLY A 285 -0.27 16.11 8.86
N ALA A 286 0.38 16.74 9.83
CA ALA A 286 1.57 17.57 9.62
C ALA A 286 2.81 16.80 9.12
N THR A 287 2.76 15.47 9.00
CA THR A 287 3.90 14.61 8.61
C THR A 287 4.30 14.72 7.13
N GLY A 288 3.75 15.69 6.38
CA GLY A 288 4.15 16.00 5.01
C GLY A 288 3.90 14.89 3.99
N HIS A 289 2.83 14.11 4.19
CA HIS A 289 2.43 13.06 3.25
C HIS A 289 1.27 13.51 2.37
N TYR A 290 1.33 13.15 1.09
CA TYR A 290 0.19 13.32 0.19
C TYR A 290 -0.97 12.39 0.49
N ARG A 291 -0.81 11.35 1.32
CA ARG A 291 -1.90 10.44 1.65
C ARG A 291 -2.57 10.85 2.97
N PRO A 292 -3.90 10.70 3.07
CA PRO A 292 -4.57 10.91 4.34
C PRO A 292 -4.03 9.90 5.37
N LEU A 293 -3.85 10.36 6.62
CA LEU A 293 -3.58 9.52 7.77
C LEU A 293 -4.78 8.65 8.13
N TYR A 294 -5.98 9.17 7.88
CA TYR A 294 -7.24 8.49 8.17
C TYR A 294 -8.29 8.77 7.09
N LYS A 295 -9.03 7.73 6.68
CA LYS A 295 -10.18 7.82 5.77
C LYS A 295 -11.33 7.01 6.35
N TYR A 296 -12.53 7.59 6.37
CA TYR A 296 -13.76 6.87 6.72
C TYR A 296 -14.93 7.34 5.86
N GLY A 297 -15.77 6.41 5.42
CA GLY A 297 -16.95 6.68 4.59
C GLY A 297 -17.03 5.77 3.36
N THR A 298 -18.04 5.99 2.54
CA THR A 298 -18.28 5.19 1.33
C THR A 298 -17.46 5.71 0.14
N ASP A 299 -17.27 4.86 -0.87
CA ASP A 299 -16.55 5.25 -2.09
C ASP A 299 -17.43 6.04 -3.08
N ASP A 300 -18.75 6.09 -2.87
CA ASP A 300 -19.72 6.84 -3.69
C ASP A 300 -20.07 8.22 -3.12
N TYR A 301 -19.23 8.76 -2.23
CA TYR A 301 -19.45 10.05 -1.58
C TYR A 301 -19.55 11.20 -2.58
N ASN A 302 -20.32 12.23 -2.23
CA ASN A 302 -20.42 13.47 -3.01
C ASN A 302 -19.99 14.71 -2.20
N THR A 303 -19.72 14.55 -0.90
CA THR A 303 -19.34 15.64 0.00
C THR A 303 -18.13 15.23 0.84
N PRO A 304 -16.90 15.40 0.34
CA PRO A 304 -15.70 15.11 1.10
C PRO A 304 -15.52 16.10 2.25
N LEU A 305 -15.30 15.59 3.45
CA LEU A 305 -14.90 16.35 4.63
C LEU A 305 -13.39 16.20 4.80
N ILE A 306 -12.68 17.30 4.69
CA ILE A 306 -11.22 17.30 4.69
C ILE A 306 -10.78 17.94 5.99
N LEU A 307 -10.06 17.18 6.80
CA LEU A 307 -9.53 17.65 8.08
C LEU A 307 -8.01 17.65 8.04
N TYR A 308 -7.42 18.62 8.73
CA TYR A 308 -6.00 18.71 8.96
C TYR A 308 -5.73 18.56 10.46
N PHE A 309 -4.92 17.57 10.83
CA PHE A 309 -4.55 17.29 12.20
C PHE A 309 -3.16 17.84 12.51
N ASN A 310 -3.09 18.77 13.45
CA ASN A 310 -1.85 19.38 13.90
C ASN A 310 -1.97 19.78 15.38
N ASN A 311 -0.90 19.60 16.17
CA ASN A 311 -0.83 20.01 17.57
C ASN A 311 -2.10 19.67 18.38
N THR A 312 -2.51 18.39 18.34
CA THR A 312 -3.70 17.84 19.01
C THR A 312 -5.05 18.46 18.61
N HIS A 313 -5.10 19.22 17.51
CA HIS A 313 -6.32 19.85 16.99
C HIS A 313 -6.65 19.42 15.56
N PHE A 314 -7.95 19.46 15.21
CA PHE A 314 -8.45 19.24 13.86
C PHE A 314 -8.98 20.54 13.25
N ASP A 315 -8.38 20.93 12.14
CA ASP A 315 -8.84 22.05 11.32
C ASP A 315 -9.58 21.55 10.08
N GLY A 316 -10.74 22.11 9.77
CA GLY A 316 -11.46 21.82 8.54
C GLY A 316 -10.83 22.52 7.34
N VAL A 317 -10.54 21.80 6.26
CA VAL A 317 -9.91 22.34 5.05
C VAL A 317 -10.97 22.59 3.98
N GLN A 318 -11.15 23.86 3.58
CA GLN A 318 -12.16 24.22 2.55
C GLN A 318 -11.81 23.71 1.15
N LYS A 319 -10.52 23.82 0.79
CA LYS A 319 -10.01 23.47 -0.54
C LYS A 319 -8.73 22.67 -0.36
N ILE A 320 -8.75 21.41 -0.79
CA ILE A 320 -7.58 20.53 -0.70
C ILE A 320 -6.36 21.08 -1.44
N SER A 321 -6.57 21.90 -2.47
CA SER A 321 -5.49 22.58 -3.17
C SER A 321 -4.72 23.57 -2.28
N GLY A 322 -5.38 24.13 -1.26
CA GLY A 322 -4.75 24.98 -0.25
C GLY A 322 -3.77 24.20 0.63
N LEU A 323 -4.05 22.92 0.91
CA LEU A 323 -3.17 22.07 1.71
C LEU A 323 -1.85 21.74 0.98
N PHE A 324 -1.92 21.50 -0.33
CA PHE A 324 -0.78 21.02 -1.13
C PHE A 324 -0.19 22.07 -2.09
N GLY A 325 -0.77 23.27 -2.17
CA GLY A 325 -0.43 24.29 -3.16
C GLY A 325 -0.66 23.85 -4.63
N LYS A 326 -1.33 22.71 -4.84
CA LYS A 326 -1.58 22.09 -6.15
C LYS A 326 -2.94 21.41 -6.14
N PRO A 327 -3.62 21.32 -7.30
CA PRO A 327 -4.79 20.46 -7.44
C PRO A 327 -4.49 19.03 -6.95
N TYR A 328 -5.42 18.43 -6.25
CA TYR A 328 -5.24 17.13 -5.62
C TYR A 328 -6.48 16.27 -5.85
N CYS A 329 -6.24 14.98 -6.12
CA CYS A 329 -7.30 14.01 -6.35
C CYS A 329 -7.40 13.08 -5.14
N LEU A 330 -8.53 13.13 -4.44
CA LEU A 330 -8.85 12.27 -3.29
C LEU A 330 -8.85 10.78 -3.68
N GLU A 331 -9.39 10.44 -4.85
CA GLU A 331 -9.47 9.06 -5.34
C GLU A 331 -8.12 8.44 -5.71
N CYS A 332 -7.18 9.28 -6.14
CA CYS A 332 -5.83 8.84 -6.48
C CYS A 332 -4.81 9.10 -5.38
N GLU A 333 -5.22 9.80 -4.33
CA GLU A 333 -4.41 10.28 -3.22
C GLU A 333 -3.09 10.95 -3.66
N ARG A 334 -3.18 11.83 -4.67
CA ARG A 334 -1.99 12.48 -5.24
C ARG A 334 -2.27 13.87 -5.83
N PRO A 335 -1.30 14.78 -5.75
CA PRO A 335 -1.36 16.05 -6.44
C PRO A 335 -1.20 15.85 -7.95
N TYR A 336 -1.72 16.80 -8.73
CA TYR A 336 -1.54 16.86 -10.17
C TYR A 336 -1.41 18.31 -10.64
N THR A 337 -0.75 18.50 -11.79
CA THR A 337 -0.53 19.82 -12.38
C THR A 337 -1.57 20.20 -13.42
N ARG A 338 -2.03 19.23 -14.21
CA ARG A 338 -3.01 19.42 -15.29
C ARG A 338 -4.12 18.40 -15.18
N ALA A 339 -5.36 18.86 -15.08
CA ALA A 339 -6.55 18.01 -14.97
C ALA A 339 -6.65 17.02 -16.15
N SER A 340 -6.36 17.47 -17.38
CA SER A 340 -6.41 16.63 -18.59
C SER A 340 -5.42 15.46 -18.56
N LYS A 341 -4.19 15.67 -18.06
CA LYS A 341 -3.19 14.61 -17.91
C LYS A 341 -3.55 13.67 -16.77
N HIS A 342 -4.03 14.22 -15.64
CA HIS A 342 -4.48 13.43 -14.51
C HIS A 342 -5.64 12.50 -14.89
N ALA A 343 -6.65 13.05 -15.58
CA ALA A 343 -7.81 12.33 -16.04
C ALA A 343 -7.48 11.06 -16.85
N GLN A 344 -6.36 11.00 -17.57
CA GLN A 344 -5.95 9.80 -18.32
C GLN A 344 -5.58 8.62 -17.43
N SER A 345 -5.15 8.89 -16.19
CA SER A 345 -4.68 7.89 -15.23
C SER A 345 -5.44 7.93 -13.90
N CYS A 346 -6.53 8.70 -13.81
CA CYS A 346 -7.36 8.75 -12.62
C CYS A 346 -8.17 7.46 -12.47
N LYS A 347 -8.28 6.97 -11.23
CA LYS A 347 -9.09 5.79 -10.88
C LYS A 347 -10.59 6.08 -11.02
N ALA A 348 -11.03 7.23 -10.52
CA ALA A 348 -12.41 7.70 -10.63
C ALA A 348 -12.56 8.62 -11.84
N ARG A 349 -12.58 8.03 -13.04
CA ARG A 349 -12.79 8.74 -14.30
C ARG A 349 -13.88 8.10 -15.12
N CYS A 350 -14.57 8.90 -15.92
CA CYS A 350 -15.46 8.40 -16.95
C CYS A 350 -14.65 8.00 -18.20
N LEU A 351 -14.72 6.74 -18.61
CA LEU A 351 -14.07 6.26 -19.86
C LEU A 351 -14.70 6.84 -21.14
N LEU A 352 -15.91 7.40 -21.03
CA LEU A 352 -16.67 7.94 -22.15
C LEU A 352 -16.37 9.42 -22.40
N CYS A 353 -16.29 10.23 -21.35
CA CYS A 353 -16.09 11.69 -21.45
C CYS A 353 -14.78 12.21 -20.82
N SER A 354 -13.98 11.36 -20.17
CA SER A 354 -12.72 11.67 -19.48
C SER A 354 -12.78 12.56 -18.24
N ARG A 355 -13.96 13.04 -17.83
CA ARG A 355 -14.07 13.75 -16.55
C ARG A 355 -13.70 12.82 -15.39
N ALA A 356 -13.12 13.40 -14.34
CA ALA A 356 -12.54 12.67 -13.22
C ALA A 356 -12.92 13.36 -11.90
N GLY A 357 -13.06 12.56 -10.85
CA GLY A 357 -13.59 12.99 -9.55
C GLY A 357 -14.54 11.94 -8.95
N PRO A 358 -15.04 12.19 -7.73
CA PRO A 358 -15.88 11.24 -7.00
C PRO A 358 -17.23 10.96 -7.70
N ASP A 359 -17.76 11.92 -8.47
CA ASP A 359 -19.01 11.76 -9.22
C ASP A 359 -18.85 10.95 -10.53
N PHE A 360 -17.70 10.29 -10.74
CA PHE A 360 -17.39 9.56 -11.97
C PHE A 360 -17.09 8.08 -11.70
N PRO A 361 -17.59 7.14 -12.54
CA PRO A 361 -18.15 7.33 -13.89
C PRO A 361 -19.52 8.04 -13.91
N CYS A 362 -19.81 8.74 -15.02
CA CYS A 362 -21.07 9.49 -15.14
C CYS A 362 -22.28 8.56 -14.91
N PRO A 363 -23.26 8.97 -14.08
CA PRO A 363 -24.45 8.17 -13.82
C PRO A 363 -25.29 8.05 -15.09
N SER A 364 -26.00 6.94 -15.23
CA SER A 364 -26.97 6.76 -16.31
C SER A 364 -28.22 7.59 -16.04
N GLU A 365 -28.75 8.22 -17.10
CA GLU A 365 -30.06 8.85 -17.13
C GLU A 365 -31.05 7.87 -17.78
N ASP A 366 -32.22 7.73 -17.16
CA ASP A 366 -33.28 6.91 -17.73
C ASP A 366 -33.66 7.41 -19.12
N ASN A 367 -33.85 6.47 -20.06
CA ASN A 367 -34.24 6.71 -21.44
C ASN A 367 -33.25 7.50 -22.33
N PHE A 368 -32.03 7.78 -21.88
CA PHE A 368 -31.01 8.39 -22.76
C PHE A 368 -30.06 7.35 -23.33
N HIS A 369 -30.04 7.18 -24.65
CA HIS A 369 -29.06 6.33 -25.35
C HIS A 369 -28.59 7.00 -26.65
N ARG A 370 -27.33 7.44 -26.68
CA ARG A 370 -26.72 8.05 -27.88
C ARG A 370 -25.39 7.39 -28.24
N LEU A 371 -25.19 7.10 -29.52
CA LEU A 371 -23.93 6.60 -30.08
C LEU A 371 -23.17 7.76 -30.72
N CYS A 372 -21.91 7.96 -30.33
CA CYS A 372 -21.01 8.84 -31.07
C CYS A 372 -20.45 8.12 -32.29
N THR A 373 -20.83 8.54 -33.51
CA THR A 373 -20.37 7.94 -34.77
C THR A 373 -18.87 8.09 -35.01
N ALA A 374 -18.24 9.14 -34.47
CA ALA A 374 -16.81 9.40 -34.64
C ALA A 374 -15.89 8.47 -33.81
N CYS A 375 -16.38 7.94 -32.69
CA CYS A 375 -15.57 7.10 -31.80
C CYS A 375 -16.23 5.78 -31.37
N ASN A 376 -17.44 5.49 -31.86
CA ASN A 376 -18.27 4.31 -31.56
C ASN A 376 -18.59 4.10 -30.06
N LYS A 377 -18.49 5.15 -29.22
CA LYS A 377 -18.87 5.07 -27.81
C LYS A 377 -20.37 5.30 -27.63
N LYS A 378 -21.00 4.50 -26.78
CA LYS A 378 -22.40 4.63 -26.37
C LYS A 378 -22.48 5.40 -25.05
N PHE A 379 -23.39 6.36 -24.97
CA PHE A 379 -23.59 7.25 -23.83
C PHE A 379 -25.00 7.05 -23.28
N GLN A 380 -25.08 6.95 -21.96
CA GLN A 380 -26.33 6.79 -21.20
C GLN A 380 -26.73 8.06 -20.45
N ASN A 381 -26.04 9.17 -20.71
CA ASN A 381 -26.26 10.43 -20.01
C ASN A 381 -26.00 11.60 -20.97
N ASN A 382 -26.94 12.55 -21.05
CA ASN A 382 -26.84 13.66 -21.99
C ASN A 382 -25.67 14.58 -21.67
N ASP A 383 -25.47 14.94 -20.40
CA ASP A 383 -24.35 15.79 -19.99
C ASP A 383 -22.99 15.14 -20.32
N CYS A 384 -22.86 13.82 -20.15
CA CYS A 384 -21.69 13.04 -20.54
C CYS A 384 -21.45 13.10 -22.06
N TYR A 385 -22.52 12.97 -22.86
CA TYR A 385 -22.46 13.06 -24.32
C TYR A 385 -22.10 14.47 -24.80
N GLN A 386 -22.75 15.50 -24.26
CA GLN A 386 -22.47 16.89 -24.61
C GLN A 386 -21.05 17.31 -24.21
N HIS A 387 -20.58 16.90 -23.03
CA HIS A 387 -19.20 17.13 -22.64
C HIS A 387 -18.22 16.40 -23.56
N HIS A 388 -18.52 15.16 -23.95
CA HIS A 388 -17.70 14.40 -24.90
C HIS A 388 -17.55 15.12 -26.25
N LEU A 389 -18.64 15.70 -26.77
CA LEU A 389 -18.62 16.47 -28.02
C LEU A 389 -17.84 17.78 -27.86
N ARG A 390 -18.16 18.59 -26.84
CA ARG A 390 -17.48 19.87 -26.58
C ARG A 390 -15.98 19.73 -26.36
N SER A 391 -15.56 18.68 -25.63
CA SER A 391 -14.15 18.41 -25.34
C SER A 391 -13.39 17.74 -26.49
N ASN A 392 -14.07 17.36 -27.59
CA ASN A 392 -13.49 16.61 -28.69
C ASN A 392 -12.77 15.32 -28.26
N PHE A 393 -13.25 14.67 -27.18
CA PHE A 393 -12.57 13.50 -26.60
C PHE A 393 -12.56 12.29 -27.54
N CYS A 394 -13.49 12.24 -28.51
CA CYS A 394 -13.50 11.26 -29.61
C CYS A 394 -12.18 11.21 -30.41
N LYS A 395 -11.42 12.32 -30.47
CA LYS A 395 -10.11 12.37 -31.13
C LYS A 395 -9.01 11.70 -30.32
N GLN A 396 -9.18 11.58 -29.00
CA GLN A 396 -8.18 11.01 -28.10
C GLN A 396 -8.46 9.55 -27.76
N SER A 397 -9.72 9.13 -27.78
CA SER A 397 -10.10 7.77 -27.42
C SER A 397 -11.28 7.26 -28.21
N LYS A 398 -11.13 6.05 -28.75
CA LYS A 398 -12.12 5.36 -29.59
C LYS A 398 -12.44 4.00 -29.01
N LYS A 399 -13.60 3.46 -29.38
CA LYS A 399 -14.04 2.09 -29.08
C LYS A 399 -13.95 1.25 -30.35
N CYS A 400 -13.30 0.09 -30.28
CA CYS A 400 -13.29 -0.88 -31.37
C CYS A 400 -14.69 -1.46 -31.59
N ARG A 401 -15.09 -1.68 -32.85
CA ARG A 401 -16.37 -2.31 -33.19
C ARG A 401 -16.35 -3.83 -32.95
N ASP A 402 -15.20 -4.45 -33.16
CA ASP A 402 -15.07 -5.91 -33.14
C ASP A 402 -14.83 -6.45 -31.72
N CYS A 403 -13.83 -5.93 -31.01
CA CYS A 403 -13.48 -6.40 -29.66
C CYS A 403 -14.07 -5.54 -28.53
N GLY A 404 -14.72 -4.41 -28.84
CA GLY A 404 -15.31 -3.51 -27.84
C GLY A 404 -14.32 -2.74 -26.96
N VAL A 405 -13.00 -2.96 -27.11
CA VAL A 405 -11.96 -2.30 -26.29
C VAL A 405 -11.94 -0.79 -26.56
N VAL A 406 -11.85 -0.02 -25.47
CA VAL A 406 -11.62 1.43 -25.53
C VAL A 406 -10.11 1.68 -25.54
N TRP A 407 -9.62 2.29 -26.61
CA TRP A 407 -8.20 2.53 -26.84
C TRP A 407 -7.87 4.02 -26.93
N ASN A 408 -6.60 4.34 -26.67
CA ASN A 408 -6.06 5.70 -26.82
C ASN A 408 -5.47 5.88 -28.21
N VAL A 409 -5.91 6.92 -28.92
CA VAL A 409 -5.53 7.18 -30.31
C VAL A 409 -4.03 7.46 -30.44
N LYS A 410 -3.46 8.27 -29.53
CA LYS A 410 -2.03 8.60 -29.57
C LYS A 410 -1.17 7.36 -29.39
N ASP A 411 -1.47 6.52 -28.41
CA ASP A 411 -0.65 5.34 -28.12
C ASP A 411 -0.71 4.33 -29.28
N ASN A 412 -1.89 4.15 -29.89
CA ASN A 412 -2.11 3.18 -30.97
C ASN A 412 -1.76 3.69 -32.37
N GLN A 413 -1.38 4.96 -32.50
CA GLN A 413 -0.84 5.53 -33.75
C GLN A 413 0.67 5.83 -33.67
N ARG A 414 1.31 5.53 -32.53
CA ARG A 414 2.77 5.61 -32.42
C ARG A 414 3.43 4.68 -33.45
N ASN A 415 4.62 5.08 -33.88
CA ASN A 415 5.46 4.32 -34.81
C ASN A 415 4.75 3.96 -36.12
N GLY A 416 3.92 4.86 -36.66
CA GLY A 416 3.25 4.70 -37.95
C GLY A 416 2.08 3.71 -37.95
N ARG A 417 1.65 3.21 -36.79
CA ARG A 417 0.51 2.29 -36.68
C ARG A 417 -0.78 2.97 -37.12
N LYS A 418 -1.62 2.25 -37.87
CA LYS A 418 -2.91 2.77 -38.37
C LYS A 418 -4.01 2.85 -37.31
N GLY A 419 -3.77 2.32 -36.11
CA GLY A 419 -4.71 2.35 -34.99
C GLY A 419 -4.65 1.09 -34.14
N HIS A 420 -5.76 0.83 -33.44
CA HIS A 420 -5.92 -0.35 -32.58
C HIS A 420 -5.93 -1.66 -33.39
N VAL A 421 -5.26 -2.67 -32.85
CA VAL A 421 -5.28 -4.05 -33.32
C VAL A 421 -5.85 -4.92 -32.21
N CYS A 422 -6.88 -5.70 -32.53
CA CYS A 422 -7.54 -6.59 -31.57
C CYS A 422 -6.55 -7.64 -31.05
N GLY A 423 -6.63 -7.96 -29.76
CA GLY A 423 -5.72 -8.91 -29.09
C GLY A 423 -4.39 -8.30 -28.60
N GLU A 424 -4.07 -7.06 -28.99
CA GLU A 424 -2.86 -6.38 -28.53
C GLU A 424 -3.14 -5.35 -27.43
N LYS A 425 -2.19 -5.22 -26.49
CA LYS A 425 -2.22 -4.23 -25.41
C LYS A 425 -0.91 -3.45 -25.38
N PHE A 426 -1.04 -2.14 -25.25
CA PHE A 426 0.11 -1.26 -25.06
C PHE A 426 0.67 -1.40 -23.64
N CYS A 427 1.98 -1.63 -23.53
CA CYS A 427 2.72 -1.64 -22.27
C CYS A 427 3.48 -0.33 -22.11
N GLN A 428 3.18 0.40 -21.01
CA GLN A 428 3.86 1.65 -20.69
C GLN A 428 5.31 1.46 -20.22
N LEU A 429 5.68 0.27 -19.77
CA LEU A 429 7.02 0.00 -19.21
C LEU A 429 8.07 -0.14 -20.32
N CYS A 430 7.80 -0.97 -21.32
CA CYS A 430 8.67 -1.13 -22.49
C CYS A 430 8.31 -0.22 -23.67
N ASN A 431 7.22 0.57 -23.54
CA ASN A 431 6.71 1.46 -24.58
C ASN A 431 6.36 0.73 -25.91
N ASN A 432 5.90 -0.52 -25.83
CA ASN A 432 5.58 -1.35 -26.99
C ASN A 432 4.22 -2.09 -26.84
N PHE A 433 3.70 -2.62 -27.96
CA PHE A 433 2.50 -3.45 -28.00
C PHE A 433 2.86 -4.92 -27.83
N HIS A 434 2.07 -5.62 -27.01
CA HIS A 434 2.22 -7.05 -26.80
C HIS A 434 0.89 -7.75 -27.04
N ASN A 435 0.96 -9.01 -27.45
CA ASN A 435 -0.18 -9.90 -27.37
C ASN A 435 -0.65 -9.96 -25.91
N SER A 436 -1.96 -9.79 -25.70
CA SER A 436 -2.59 -9.76 -24.37
C SER A 436 -2.39 -11.06 -23.58
N GLU A 437 -2.20 -12.19 -24.26
CA GLU A 437 -1.97 -13.52 -23.66
C GLU A 437 -0.54 -13.69 -23.17
N ARG A 438 0.46 -13.24 -23.95
CA ARG A 438 1.88 -13.35 -23.56
C ARG A 438 2.31 -12.26 -22.57
N GLY A 439 1.69 -11.09 -22.63
CA GLY A 439 2.07 -9.93 -21.81
C GLY A 439 3.45 -9.36 -22.17
N CYS A 440 3.99 -8.51 -21.28
CA CYS A 440 5.30 -7.91 -21.44
C CYS A 440 6.33 -8.72 -20.66
N PHE A 441 7.27 -9.37 -21.36
CA PHE A 441 8.41 -10.04 -20.72
C PHE A 441 9.51 -9.03 -20.45
N ILE A 442 9.57 -8.51 -19.22
CA ILE A 442 10.66 -7.65 -18.76
C ILE A 442 11.71 -8.58 -18.15
N GLN A 443 12.88 -8.68 -18.77
CA GLN A 443 14.01 -9.39 -18.19
C GLN A 443 14.35 -8.78 -16.82
N GLN A 444 14.70 -9.65 -15.86
CA GLN A 444 15.23 -9.18 -14.58
C GLN A 444 16.46 -8.32 -14.86
N ILE A 445 16.53 -7.15 -14.20
CA ILE A 445 17.73 -6.33 -14.25
C ILE A 445 18.81 -7.16 -13.56
N GLU A 446 19.75 -7.68 -14.34
CA GLU A 446 20.97 -8.26 -13.79
C GLU A 446 21.67 -7.14 -13.01
N PRO A 447 21.98 -7.34 -11.71
CA PRO A 447 22.68 -6.34 -10.94
C PRO A 447 23.98 -6.00 -11.68
N ASN A 448 24.15 -4.73 -12.01
CA ASN A 448 25.35 -4.26 -12.70
C ASN A 448 26.56 -4.68 -11.85
N GLU A 449 27.34 -5.65 -12.33
CA GLU A 449 28.53 -6.20 -11.68
C GLU A 449 29.67 -5.18 -11.51
N GLN A 450 29.44 -3.91 -11.85
CA GLN A 450 30.21 -2.81 -11.29
C GLN A 450 29.96 -2.74 -9.78
N ILE A 451 30.59 -3.65 -9.04
CA ILE A 451 30.85 -3.52 -7.61
C ILE A 451 31.51 -2.17 -7.45
N MET A 452 30.72 -1.15 -7.10
CA MET A 452 31.24 0.08 -6.52
C MET A 452 32.14 -0.38 -5.39
N SER A 453 33.45 -0.20 -5.56
CA SER A 453 34.41 -0.68 -4.58
C SER A 453 34.24 0.20 -3.35
N TYR A 454 33.73 -0.36 -2.26
CA TYR A 454 33.55 0.34 -1.00
C TYR A 454 34.36 -0.36 0.10
N ARG A 455 34.55 0.33 1.23
CA ARG A 455 35.20 -0.20 2.42
C ARG A 455 34.36 0.00 3.66
N PHE A 456 34.60 -0.87 4.61
CA PHE A 456 34.08 -0.86 5.96
C PHE A 456 35.18 -0.41 6.93
N VAL A 457 34.83 0.44 7.88
CA VAL A 457 35.68 0.77 9.04
C VAL A 457 34.92 0.39 10.30
N ALA A 458 35.29 -0.70 10.95
CA ALA A 458 34.79 -1.01 12.28
C ALA A 458 35.64 -0.22 13.29
N PHE A 459 35.03 0.51 14.22
CA PHE A 459 35.79 1.20 15.26
C PHE A 459 35.16 1.04 16.63
N ASP A 460 35.97 1.28 17.66
CA ASP A 460 35.55 1.32 19.05
C ASP A 460 36.22 2.49 19.77
N LEU A 461 35.55 3.01 20.79
CA LEU A 461 35.97 4.18 21.55
C LEU A 461 36.08 3.83 23.04
N GLU A 462 37.21 4.18 23.65
CA GLU A 462 37.30 4.25 25.10
C GLU A 462 37.17 5.70 25.55
N THR A 463 36.57 5.91 26.72
CA THR A 463 36.29 7.26 27.25
C THR A 463 36.86 7.44 28.65
N MET A 464 37.31 8.65 28.95
CA MET A 464 37.62 9.09 30.32
C MET A 464 36.47 9.92 30.89
N GLN A 465 36.35 9.88 32.22
CA GLN A 465 35.31 10.58 32.99
C GLN A 465 35.92 11.58 33.99
N HIS A 466 36.94 12.33 33.57
CA HIS A 466 37.73 13.14 34.50
C HIS A 466 37.08 14.50 34.82
N GLN A 467 36.21 15.03 33.96
CA GLN A 467 35.52 16.32 34.14
C GLN A 467 34.07 16.12 34.59
N SER A 468 33.59 16.93 35.51
CA SER A 468 32.15 17.00 35.81
C SER A 468 31.42 17.77 34.71
N VAL A 469 30.20 17.34 34.38
CA VAL A 469 29.31 17.98 33.39
C VAL A 469 28.97 19.41 33.83
N ASP A 470 28.84 19.61 35.14
CA ASP A 470 28.44 20.86 35.77
C ASP A 470 29.04 20.94 37.20
N PRO A 471 29.63 22.07 37.63
CA PRO A 471 30.06 22.30 39.00
C PRO A 471 28.97 22.06 40.07
N MET A 472 27.69 22.27 39.75
CA MET A 472 26.58 22.01 40.69
C MET A 472 26.22 20.53 40.83
N HIS A 473 26.69 19.68 39.92
CA HIS A 473 26.39 18.24 39.89
C HIS A 473 27.68 17.43 39.65
N PRO A 474 28.61 17.42 40.63
CA PRO A 474 29.94 16.80 40.48
C PRO A 474 29.89 15.29 40.19
N ASP A 475 28.77 14.64 40.51
CA ASP A 475 28.54 13.21 40.27
C ASP A 475 28.27 12.87 38.79
N ARG A 476 27.86 13.86 37.98
CA ARG A 476 27.70 13.67 36.54
C ARG A 476 29.03 13.97 35.86
N ARG A 477 29.66 12.95 35.28
CA ARG A 477 30.95 13.08 34.57
C ARG A 477 30.76 13.09 33.06
N ASN A 478 31.50 13.95 32.36
CA ASN A 478 31.57 13.96 30.90
C ASN A 478 32.36 12.75 30.41
N HIS A 479 31.82 12.02 29.44
CA HIS A 479 32.55 10.99 28.71
C HIS A 479 33.34 11.62 27.57
N GLU A 480 34.66 11.67 27.71
CA GLU A 480 35.55 12.21 26.69
C GLU A 480 36.35 11.07 26.04
N PRO A 481 36.19 10.83 24.71
CA PRO A 481 36.95 9.81 24.01
C PRO A 481 38.46 10.07 24.09
N ASN A 482 39.20 9.15 24.70
CA ASN A 482 40.66 9.26 24.89
C ASN A 482 41.44 8.22 24.07
N PHE A 483 40.74 7.26 23.48
CA PHE A 483 41.32 6.23 22.63
C PHE A 483 40.29 5.77 21.59
N VAL A 484 40.75 5.60 20.36
CA VAL A 484 39.97 5.05 19.24
C VAL A 484 40.75 3.91 18.62
N SER A 485 40.13 2.74 18.46
CA SER A 485 40.68 1.65 17.66
C SER A 485 39.82 1.46 16.43
N ALA A 486 40.43 1.38 15.25
CA ALA A 486 39.72 1.23 13.99
C ALA A 486 40.33 0.12 13.14
N LYS A 487 39.46 -0.66 12.47
CA LYS A 487 39.83 -1.73 11.54
C LYS A 487 39.15 -1.52 10.18
N VAL A 488 39.93 -1.51 9.09
CA VAL A 488 39.43 -1.29 7.73
C VAL A 488 39.46 -2.54 6.84
N SER A 489 38.38 -2.81 6.13
CA SER A 489 38.25 -3.94 5.18
C SER A 489 37.34 -3.61 4.00
N CYS A 490 37.54 -4.23 2.84
CA CYS A 490 36.63 -4.13 1.68
C CYS A 490 36.10 -5.52 1.33
N PRO A 491 35.01 -5.65 0.56
CA PRO A 491 34.42 -6.95 0.21
C PRO A 491 35.46 -7.93 -0.35
N LYS A 492 36.27 -7.51 -1.32
CA LYS A 492 37.34 -8.35 -1.88
C LYS A 492 38.31 -8.88 -0.83
N CYS A 493 38.68 -8.05 0.14
CA CYS A 493 39.60 -8.44 1.21
C CYS A 493 38.94 -9.34 2.25
N ILE A 494 37.61 -9.27 2.40
CA ILE A 494 36.83 -10.18 3.24
C ILE A 494 36.74 -11.54 2.55
N ASP A 495 36.35 -11.55 1.27
CA ASP A 495 36.14 -12.75 0.47
C ASP A 495 37.41 -13.59 0.32
N ASN A 496 38.56 -12.94 0.11
CA ASN A 496 39.84 -13.63 -0.04
C ASN A 496 40.57 -13.87 1.30
N GLY A 497 39.99 -13.48 2.43
CA GLY A 497 40.58 -13.66 3.77
C GLY A 497 41.75 -12.74 4.13
N ASN A 498 42.21 -11.87 3.22
CA ASN A 498 43.37 -11.01 3.44
C ASN A 498 43.16 -10.01 4.59
N TRP A 499 41.91 -9.70 4.95
CA TRP A 499 41.59 -8.86 6.10
C TRP A 499 42.07 -9.41 7.45
N ARG A 500 42.41 -10.70 7.53
CA ARG A 500 42.93 -11.37 8.74
C ARG A 500 44.45 -11.37 8.83
N THR A 501 45.14 -11.37 7.70
CA THR A 501 46.57 -11.72 7.62
C THR A 501 47.46 -10.68 6.95
N GLN A 502 46.91 -9.79 6.12
CA GLN A 502 47.67 -8.76 5.42
C GLN A 502 47.46 -7.38 6.05
N THR A 503 48.55 -6.77 6.52
CA THR A 503 48.56 -5.46 7.20
C THR A 503 48.59 -4.26 6.25
N ALA A 504 48.91 -4.46 4.96
CA ALA A 504 49.05 -3.37 3.98
C ALA A 504 48.71 -3.78 2.53
N GLY A 505 48.52 -2.79 1.64
CA GLY A 505 48.60 -2.98 0.18
C GLY A 505 47.28 -3.07 -0.60
N CYS A 506 46.12 -2.87 0.03
CA CYS A 506 44.84 -2.84 -0.70
C CYS A 506 44.54 -1.43 -1.21
N ILE A 507 44.37 -1.29 -2.54
CA ILE A 507 44.02 0.00 -3.17
C ILE A 507 42.73 0.62 -2.60
N VAL A 508 41.80 -0.20 -2.09
CA VAL A 508 40.53 0.26 -1.51
C VAL A 508 40.68 0.57 -0.02
N CYS A 509 41.40 -0.24 0.74
CA CYS A 509 41.46 -0.11 2.20
C CYS A 509 42.59 0.80 2.69
N GLY A 510 43.55 1.11 1.82
CA GLY A 510 44.72 1.92 2.18
C GLY A 510 45.87 1.08 2.78
N PRO A 511 46.89 1.77 3.31
CA PRO A 511 48.15 1.16 3.72
C PRO A 511 48.13 0.45 5.08
N HIS A 512 47.14 0.71 5.94
CA HIS A 512 47.05 0.15 7.29
C HIS A 512 45.66 -0.46 7.52
N ARG A 513 45.59 -1.65 8.15
CA ARG A 513 44.32 -2.31 8.51
C ARG A 513 43.83 -1.91 9.87
N THR A 514 44.71 -1.90 10.86
CA THR A 514 44.39 -1.63 12.25
C THR A 514 45.09 -0.35 12.67
N VAL A 515 44.31 0.69 12.97
CA VAL A 515 44.83 2.01 13.33
C VAL A 515 44.28 2.39 14.70
N ALA A 516 45.16 2.85 15.59
CA ALA A 516 44.77 3.38 16.89
C ALA A 516 45.07 4.87 16.97
N PHE A 517 44.17 5.63 17.61
CA PHE A 517 44.32 7.04 17.90
C PHE A 517 44.27 7.22 19.41
N CYS A 518 45.28 7.84 20.00
CA CYS A 518 45.44 7.85 21.45
C CYS A 518 46.23 9.08 21.93
N GLN A 519 46.04 9.47 23.19
CA GLN A 519 46.79 10.59 23.78
C GLN A 519 48.22 10.22 24.16
N ARG A 520 48.52 8.93 24.34
CA ARG A 520 49.84 8.44 24.75
C ARG A 520 50.28 7.26 23.90
N PRO A 521 51.56 7.18 23.50
CA PRO A 521 52.08 6.03 22.78
C PRO A 521 52.04 4.76 23.65
N PHE A 522 51.90 3.61 23.01
CA PHE A 522 52.01 2.29 23.63
C PHE A 522 52.72 1.35 22.64
N ASN A 523 53.37 0.32 23.17
CA ASN A 523 54.20 -0.61 22.39
C ASN A 523 53.72 -2.06 22.58
N ASN A 524 54.26 -3.00 21.79
CA ASN A 524 53.99 -4.43 21.87
C ASN A 524 52.54 -4.83 21.58
N THR A 525 51.98 -4.33 20.47
CA THR A 525 50.62 -4.66 20.02
C THR A 525 50.59 -4.96 18.52
N ASP A 526 49.58 -5.70 18.05
CA ASP A 526 49.38 -6.04 16.64
C ASP A 526 48.70 -4.89 15.84
N ILE A 527 48.92 -3.63 16.24
CA ILE A 527 48.35 -2.44 15.58
C ILE A 527 49.31 -1.93 14.51
N ASP A 528 48.80 -1.73 13.28
CA ASP A 528 49.63 -1.34 12.13
C ASP A 528 50.10 0.11 12.19
N LYS A 529 49.29 1.00 12.76
CA LYS A 529 49.61 2.43 12.91
C LYS A 529 49.03 2.99 14.20
N ILE A 530 49.87 3.68 14.96
CA ILE A 530 49.48 4.43 16.15
C ILE A 530 49.61 5.92 15.82
N VAL A 531 48.51 6.66 16.02
CA VAL A 531 48.45 8.11 15.85
C VAL A 531 48.30 8.74 17.22
N VAL A 532 49.39 9.36 17.70
CA VAL A 532 49.37 10.06 18.99
C VAL A 532 48.86 11.48 18.78
N SER A 533 47.77 11.84 19.46
CA SER A 533 47.13 13.16 19.37
C SER A 533 46.42 13.53 20.68
N ASP A 534 46.46 14.82 21.03
CA ASP A 534 45.71 15.35 22.17
C ASP A 534 44.20 15.17 22.02
N ASN A 535 43.69 15.11 20.77
CA ASN A 535 42.30 14.84 20.43
C ASN A 535 42.17 13.62 19.51
N PRO A 536 42.12 12.39 20.09
CA PRO A 536 42.03 11.15 19.33
C PRO A 536 40.82 11.06 18.40
N LEU A 537 39.67 11.59 18.82
CA LEU A 537 38.46 11.58 17.99
C LEU A 537 38.61 12.45 16.75
N GLN A 538 39.17 13.65 16.89
CA GLN A 538 39.43 14.53 15.75
C GLN A 538 40.46 13.92 14.80
N ALA A 539 41.51 13.29 15.32
CA ALA A 539 42.51 12.59 14.51
C ALA A 539 41.89 11.41 13.74
N PHE A 540 41.00 10.64 14.37
CA PHE A 540 40.27 9.55 13.72
C PHE A 540 39.38 10.05 12.57
N VAL A 541 38.61 11.12 12.79
CA VAL A 541 37.76 11.72 11.74
C VAL A 541 38.62 12.28 10.61
N GLY A 542 39.75 12.92 10.94
CA GLY A 542 40.71 13.40 9.95
C GLY A 542 41.27 12.28 9.08
N TRP A 543 41.61 11.14 9.67
CA TRP A 543 42.06 9.95 8.95
C TRP A 543 40.99 9.37 8.02
N LEU A 544 39.73 9.29 8.48
CA LEU A 544 38.61 8.81 7.67
C LEU A 544 38.40 9.64 6.40
N ILE A 545 38.59 10.96 6.51
CA ILE A 545 38.30 11.92 5.42
C ILE A 545 39.50 12.07 4.48
N ASN A 546 40.72 12.15 5.03
CA ASN A 546 41.88 12.61 4.28
C ASN A 546 42.91 11.52 3.96
N ASP A 547 43.06 10.53 4.84
CA ASP A 547 44.17 9.55 4.73
C ASP A 547 43.73 8.27 4.00
N LEU A 548 42.43 7.95 4.04
CA LEU A 548 41.88 6.82 3.29
C LEU A 548 41.71 7.18 1.80
N PRO A 549 41.94 6.23 0.86
CA PRO A 549 41.81 6.51 -0.57
C PRO A 549 40.44 7.09 -0.97
N ILE A 550 40.38 8.35 -1.41
CA ILE A 550 39.15 9.14 -1.58
C ILE A 550 38.19 8.67 -2.69
N ASN A 551 38.63 7.76 -3.57
CA ASN A 551 37.86 7.29 -4.71
C ASN A 551 36.82 6.20 -4.35
N PHE A 552 36.74 5.83 -3.07
CA PHE A 552 35.91 4.71 -2.61
C PHE A 552 35.03 5.15 -1.44
N ASP A 553 33.80 4.63 -1.41
CA ASP A 553 32.87 4.90 -0.31
C ASP A 553 33.38 4.25 0.98
N THR A 554 33.29 4.99 2.09
CA THR A 554 33.64 4.51 3.44
C THR A 554 32.37 4.37 4.28
N TYR A 555 32.13 3.15 4.79
CA TYR A 555 31.09 2.84 5.75
C TYR A 555 31.73 2.58 7.11
N ALA A 556 31.72 3.56 8.00
CA ALA A 556 32.28 3.43 9.35
C ALA A 556 31.19 3.06 10.36
N TYR A 557 31.41 2.06 11.20
CA TYR A 557 30.45 1.64 12.23
C TYR A 557 31.13 1.38 13.57
N SER A 558 30.47 1.80 14.66
CA SER A 558 30.92 1.49 16.02
C SER A 558 30.45 0.12 16.47
N HIS A 559 31.29 -0.60 17.22
CA HIS A 559 30.94 -1.90 17.80
C HIS A 559 30.33 -1.75 19.21
N PHE A 560 29.17 -2.36 19.47
CA PHE A 560 28.68 -2.67 20.81
C PHE A 560 28.01 -4.05 20.81
N GLY A 561 28.19 -4.84 21.87
CA GLY A 561 27.83 -6.27 21.97
C GLY A 561 26.37 -6.64 21.64
N GLY A 562 26.04 -6.64 20.34
CA GLY A 562 24.76 -7.08 19.77
C GLY A 562 24.03 -6.07 18.85
N ARG A 563 24.48 -4.80 18.72
CA ARG A 563 23.86 -3.77 17.84
C ARG A 563 24.91 -2.77 17.31
N PHE A 564 24.61 -2.13 16.17
CA PHE A 564 25.39 -0.99 15.65
C PHE A 564 24.81 0.31 16.22
N ASP A 565 25.58 1.07 17.00
CA ASP A 565 25.09 2.32 17.62
C ASP A 565 25.29 3.55 16.72
N MET A 566 26.38 3.58 15.93
CA MET A 566 26.68 4.68 15.02
C MET A 566 27.12 4.13 13.66
N VAL A 567 26.50 4.63 12.59
CA VAL A 567 26.92 4.38 11.21
C VAL A 567 27.18 5.72 10.54
N ILE A 568 28.39 5.90 10.02
CA ILE A 568 28.83 7.08 9.29
C ILE A 568 29.18 6.67 7.87
N THR A 569 28.59 7.36 6.89
CA THR A 569 28.84 7.09 5.46
C THR A 569 29.55 8.28 4.82
N PHE A 570 30.68 8.02 4.16
CA PHE A 570 31.40 8.98 3.32
C PHE A 570 31.35 8.50 1.87
N GLN A 571 30.83 9.32 0.97
CA GLN A 571 30.78 9.00 -0.46
C GLN A 571 32.09 9.42 -1.13
N GLY A 572 32.69 8.51 -1.91
CA GLY A 572 33.88 8.77 -2.69
C GLY A 572 33.58 9.69 -3.88
N GLY A 573 34.38 10.73 -4.07
CA GLY A 573 34.21 11.67 -5.17
C GLY A 573 34.58 11.05 -6.51
N LYS A 574 33.61 10.84 -7.41
CA LYS A 574 33.92 10.50 -8.81
C LYS A 574 34.41 11.75 -9.54
N SER A 575 35.69 11.80 -9.89
CA SER A 575 36.11 12.70 -10.97
C SER A 575 35.54 12.15 -12.28
N MET A 576 34.50 12.79 -12.82
CA MET A 576 34.08 12.58 -14.21
C MET A 576 34.99 13.45 -15.09
N SER A 577 35.81 12.81 -15.92
CA SER A 577 36.56 13.47 -16.97
C SER A 577 35.62 13.90 -18.11
N THR A 578 34.96 15.04 -17.96
CA THR A 578 34.46 15.86 -19.08
C THR A 578 34.45 17.32 -18.63
N GLY A 579 35.17 18.17 -19.36
CA GLY A 579 35.53 19.53 -18.96
C GLY A 579 34.35 20.45 -18.63
N SER A 580 34.40 21.04 -17.43
CA SER A 580 33.95 22.39 -17.11
C SER A 580 34.28 22.64 -15.63
N THR A 581 34.86 23.79 -15.35
CA THR A 581 35.50 24.20 -14.11
C THR A 581 34.54 24.30 -12.93
N THR A 582 35.06 24.02 -11.72
CA THR A 582 34.45 24.12 -10.36
C THR A 582 33.73 22.88 -9.81
N GLY A 583 34.50 21.85 -9.46
CA GLY A 583 34.02 20.74 -8.62
C GLY A 583 33.99 21.14 -7.14
N LYS A 584 32.78 21.27 -6.57
CA LYS A 584 32.56 21.38 -5.13
C LYS A 584 32.49 19.96 -4.53
N THR A 585 33.43 19.64 -3.64
CA THR A 585 33.35 18.45 -2.77
C THR A 585 32.15 18.61 -1.84
N THR A 586 31.14 17.75 -1.96
CA THR A 586 29.96 17.78 -1.10
C THR A 586 30.09 16.65 -0.09
N THR A 587 30.45 16.97 1.16
CA THR A 587 30.50 16.02 2.26
C THR A 587 29.11 15.95 2.91
N GLU A 588 28.30 14.95 2.56
CA GLU A 588 27.05 14.66 3.28
C GLU A 588 27.33 13.74 4.49
N LEU A 589 27.49 14.34 5.67
CA LEU A 589 27.47 13.61 6.95
C LEU A 589 26.03 13.26 7.29
N THR A 590 25.64 11.99 7.11
CA THR A 590 24.33 11.50 7.56
C THR A 590 24.51 10.75 8.88
N TYR A 591 24.09 11.35 9.99
CA TYR A 591 24.09 10.73 11.31
C TYR A 591 22.81 9.91 11.50
N TYR A 592 22.96 8.61 11.76
CA TYR A 592 21.88 7.75 12.23
C TYR A 592 22.20 7.29 13.65
N GLY A 593 21.87 8.12 14.63
CA GLY A 593 21.94 7.74 16.04
C GLY A 593 20.56 7.91 16.70
N SER A 594 20.19 6.92 17.50
CA SER A 594 19.14 7.01 18.51
C SER A 594 19.80 7.37 19.84
N VAL A 595 19.39 8.49 20.45
CA VAL A 595 19.64 8.76 21.88
C VAL A 595 18.75 7.87 22.73
#